data_AF-X1MTH1-F1
#
_entry.id   AF-X1MTH1-F1
#
_cell.length_a   1.000
_cell.length_b   1.000
_cell.length_c   1.000
_cell.angle_alpha   90.00
_cell.angle_beta   90.00
_cell.angle_gamma   90.00
#
_symmetry.space_group_name_H-M   'P 1'
#
loop_
_entity.id
_entity.type
_entity.pdbx_description
1 polymer ?
#
loop_
_entity_poly.entity_id
_entity_poly.type
_entity_poly.pdbx_seq_one_letter_code
_entity_poly.pdbx_strand_id
1 'polypeptide(L)'
;LVSKAEVLEKYSSNLTGSKNRNHYLSYARDFLDHSDGLNKEFVTKYIERLRRHKKSPGTRNFAFRVIRRLFIVNGLDWPFLRGQAPQIGQRDEYKHKFETGQELFDWWVSRK
;
A
#
# COMPACT_ATOMS: atom_id res chain seq x y z
N LEU A 1 7.82 25.00 0.20
CA LEU A 1 7.48 23.68 0.78
C LEU A 1 6.12 23.31 0.24
N VAL A 2 5.97 22.15 -0.41
CA VAL A 2 4.66 21.69 -0.90
C VAL A 2 3.83 21.24 0.30
N SER A 3 2.60 21.74 0.42
CA SER A 3 1.70 21.39 1.52
C SER A 3 1.10 19.99 1.35
N LYS A 4 0.69 19.36 2.45
CA LYS A 4 0.01 18.05 2.43
C LYS A 4 -1.28 18.10 1.58
N ALA A 5 -1.99 19.22 1.61
CA ALA A 5 -3.23 19.42 0.84
C ALA A 5 -2.95 19.41 -0.67
N GLU A 6 -1.95 20.17 -1.13
CA GLU A 6 -1.55 20.20 -2.54
C GLU A 6 -1.09 18.83 -3.04
N VAL A 7 -0.30 18.11 -2.23
CA VAL A 7 0.17 16.75 -2.55
C VAL A 7 -0.99 15.78 -2.74
N LEU A 8 -2.00 15.85 -1.86
CA LEU A 8 -3.17 14.99 -1.92
C LEU A 8 -4.11 15.37 -3.07
N GLU A 9 -4.28 16.66 -3.34
CA GLU A 9 -5.13 17.17 -4.43
C GLU A 9 -4.59 16.72 -5.78
N LYS A 10 -3.30 16.96 -6.06
CA LYS A 10 -2.66 16.54 -7.32
C LYS A 10 -2.74 15.02 -7.51
N TYR A 11 -2.54 14.27 -6.42
CA TYR A 11 -2.69 12.81 -6.45
C TYR A 11 -4.13 12.37 -6.75
N SER A 12 -5.10 12.99 -6.10
CA SER A 12 -6.53 12.75 -6.31
C SER A 12 -6.95 12.98 -7.76
N SER A 13 -6.49 14.08 -8.36
CA SER A 13 -6.76 14.41 -9.77
C SER A 13 -6.16 13.39 -10.73
N ASN A 14 -4.99 12.80 -10.41
CA ASN A 14 -4.38 11.73 -11.20
C ASN A 14 -5.12 10.37 -11.10
N LEU A 15 -6.01 10.21 -10.11
CA LEU A 15 -6.80 8.99 -9.93
C LEU A 15 -8.18 9.05 -10.63
N THR A 16 -8.49 10.13 -11.35
CA THR A 16 -9.77 10.30 -12.05
C THR A 16 -10.05 9.10 -12.97
N GLY A 17 -11.23 8.49 -12.83
CA GLY A 17 -11.62 7.28 -13.59
C GLY A 17 -11.18 5.94 -12.99
N SER A 18 -10.40 5.91 -11.90
CA SER A 18 -10.04 4.65 -11.24
C SER A 18 -11.20 4.09 -10.40
N LYS A 19 -11.63 2.85 -10.68
CA LYS A 19 -12.63 2.12 -9.88
C LYS A 19 -12.27 2.02 -8.39
N ASN A 20 -10.97 2.09 -8.06
CA ASN A 20 -10.45 1.96 -6.70
C ASN A 20 -9.99 3.30 -6.11
N ARG A 21 -10.34 4.45 -6.70
CA ARG A 21 -9.87 5.78 -6.29
C ARG A 21 -9.97 6.02 -4.79
N ASN A 22 -11.12 5.70 -4.18
CA ASN A 22 -11.34 5.91 -2.74
C ASN A 22 -10.38 5.08 -1.87
N HIS A 23 -10.06 3.86 -2.30
CA HIS A 23 -9.13 3.01 -1.57
C HIS A 23 -7.69 3.57 -1.63
N TYR A 24 -7.25 4.04 -2.80
CA TYR A 24 -5.95 4.69 -2.95
C TYR A 24 -5.87 6.00 -2.14
N LEU A 25 -6.92 6.82 -2.20
CA LEU A 25 -7.00 8.07 -1.45
C LEU A 25 -6.98 7.85 0.06
N SER A 26 -7.64 6.80 0.56
CA SER A 26 -7.66 6.49 1.99
C SER A 26 -6.24 6.26 2.53
N TYR A 27 -5.42 5.47 1.84
CA TYR A 27 -4.05 5.22 2.30
C TYR A 27 -3.11 6.40 2.09
N ALA A 28 -3.31 7.18 1.03
CA ALA A 28 -2.53 8.40 0.79
C ALA A 28 -2.82 9.46 1.86
N ARG A 29 -4.10 9.66 2.20
CA ARG A 29 -4.51 10.56 3.27
C ARG A 29 -4.01 10.08 4.63
N ASP A 30 -4.24 8.81 5.00
CA ASP A 30 -3.76 8.26 6.28
C ASP A 30 -2.22 8.39 6.42
N PHE A 31 -1.47 8.24 5.32
CA PHE A 31 -0.03 8.50 5.29
C PHE A 31 0.31 9.97 5.57
N LEU A 32 -0.31 10.91 4.85
CA LEU A 32 -0.05 12.35 5.01
C LEU A 32 -0.47 12.87 6.40
N ASP A 33 -1.56 12.37 6.95
CA ASP A 33 -2.05 12.76 8.28
C ASP A 33 -1.07 12.33 9.39
N HIS A 34 -0.43 11.17 9.24
CA HIS A 34 0.47 10.58 10.24
C HIS A 34 1.97 10.81 9.96
N SER A 35 2.32 11.59 8.94
CA SER A 35 3.70 11.86 8.57
C SER A 35 3.99 13.36 8.64
N ASP A 36 5.07 13.75 9.31
CA ASP A 36 5.52 15.15 9.34
C ASP A 36 6.40 15.52 8.15
N GLY A 37 6.67 14.56 7.24
CA GLY A 37 7.45 14.78 6.05
C GLY A 37 7.35 13.67 5.00
N LEU A 38 7.99 13.92 3.87
CA LEU A 38 7.98 13.05 2.69
C LEU A 38 9.40 12.50 2.43
N ASN A 39 9.93 11.76 3.40
CA ASN A 39 11.28 11.18 3.34
C ASN A 39 11.27 9.70 3.76
N LYS A 40 12.44 9.07 3.69
CA LYS A 40 12.63 7.64 4.00
C LYS A 40 12.13 7.27 5.41
N GLU A 41 12.37 8.14 6.39
CA GLU A 41 12.02 7.93 7.78
C GLU A 41 10.51 7.84 7.97
N PHE A 42 9.77 8.81 7.43
CA PHE A 42 8.31 8.84 7.57
C PHE A 42 7.61 7.70 6.82
N VAL A 43 8.11 7.33 5.63
CA VAL A 43 7.58 6.16 4.92
C VAL A 43 7.81 4.88 5.76
N THR A 44 9.00 4.72 6.32
CA THR A 44 9.31 3.56 7.19
C THR A 44 8.42 3.54 8.44
N LYS A 45 8.31 4.67 9.15
CA LYS A 45 7.45 4.82 10.34
C LYS A 45 5.99 4.49 10.04
N TYR A 46 5.48 4.90 8.89
CA TYR A 46 4.11 4.61 8.49
C TYR A 46 3.89 3.12 8.21
N ILE A 47 4.79 2.46 7.47
CA ILE A 47 4.68 1.01 7.23
C ILE A 47 4.75 0.23 8.55
N GLU A 48 5.62 0.64 9.47
CA GLU A 48 5.71 0.08 10.82
C GLU A 48 4.45 0.32 11.65
N ARG A 49 3.82 1.49 11.53
CA ARG A 49 2.50 1.76 12.12
C ARG A 49 1.46 0.75 11.60
N LEU A 50 1.38 0.54 10.28
CA LEU A 50 0.45 -0.46 9.72
C LEU A 50 0.74 -1.89 10.23
N ARG A 51 2.02 -2.22 10.44
CA ARG A 51 2.43 -3.50 11.06
C ARG A 51 1.92 -3.61 12.50
N ARG A 52 2.09 -2.57 13.32
CA ARG A 52 1.59 -2.52 14.71
C ARG A 52 0.06 -2.59 14.80
N HIS A 53 -0.65 -2.01 13.82
CA HIS A 53 -2.11 -2.15 13.68
C HIS A 53 -2.56 -3.48 13.06
N LYS A 54 -1.67 -4.50 13.02
CA LYS A 54 -1.95 -5.84 12.53
C LYS A 54 -2.50 -5.88 11.09
N LYS A 55 -2.17 -4.88 10.25
CA LYS A 55 -2.55 -4.91 8.83
C LYS A 55 -1.83 -6.05 8.11
N SER A 56 -2.54 -6.73 7.20
CA SER A 56 -1.98 -7.85 6.44
C SER A 56 -0.76 -7.42 5.63
N PRO A 57 0.16 -8.34 5.30
CA PRO A 57 1.31 -8.00 4.46
C PRO A 57 0.89 -7.48 3.07
N GLY A 58 -0.16 -8.04 2.45
CA GLY A 58 -0.73 -7.51 1.22
C GLY A 58 -1.24 -6.07 1.37
N THR A 59 -1.90 -5.77 2.49
CA THR A 59 -2.34 -4.39 2.81
C THR A 59 -1.16 -3.43 2.94
N ARG A 60 -0.11 -3.83 3.66
CA ARG A 60 1.10 -3.00 3.81
C ARG A 60 1.80 -2.78 2.48
N ASN A 61 1.87 -3.82 1.63
CA ASN A 61 2.43 -3.73 0.29
C ASN A 61 1.60 -2.79 -0.60
N PHE A 62 0.28 -2.89 -0.53
CA PHE A 62 -0.62 -1.98 -1.22
C PHE A 62 -0.40 -0.53 -0.79
N ALA A 63 -0.37 -0.27 0.53
CA ALA A 63 -0.10 1.06 1.07
C ALA A 63 1.28 1.60 0.61
N PHE A 64 2.32 0.77 0.61
CA PHE A 64 3.64 1.14 0.10
C PHE A 64 3.62 1.54 -1.38
N ARG A 65 2.87 0.80 -2.22
CA ARG A 65 2.68 1.14 -3.64
C ARG A 65 1.89 2.44 -3.82
N VAL A 66 0.87 2.68 -3.00
CA VAL A 66 0.11 3.94 -2.99
C VAL A 66 1.04 5.11 -2.71
N ILE A 67 1.87 5.01 -1.66
CA ILE A 67 2.83 6.05 -1.28
C ILE A 67 3.87 6.24 -2.38
N ARG A 68 4.40 5.18 -2.97
CA ARG A 68 5.32 5.30 -4.11
C ARG A 68 4.70 6.09 -5.28
N ARG A 69 3.45 5.78 -5.62
CA ARG A 69 2.73 6.52 -6.66
C ARG A 69 2.49 7.98 -6.26
N LEU A 70 2.21 8.25 -4.98
CA LEU A 70 2.05 9.61 -4.44
C LEU A 70 3.29 10.45 -4.72
N PHE A 71 4.49 9.92 -4.47
CA PHE A 71 5.76 10.62 -4.76
C PHE A 71 5.92 10.89 -6.26
N ILE A 72 5.77 9.86 -7.09
CA ILE A 72 5.94 9.96 -8.55
C ILE A 72 5.00 10.99 -9.17
N VAL A 73 3.70 10.95 -8.81
CA VAL A 73 2.70 11.88 -9.35
C VAL A 73 2.98 13.32 -8.93
N ASN A 74 3.54 13.51 -7.73
CA ASN A 74 3.89 14.83 -7.23
C ASN A 74 5.25 15.33 -7.72
N GLY A 75 6.02 14.53 -8.46
CA GLY A 75 7.37 14.90 -8.91
C GLY A 75 8.38 14.92 -7.76
N LEU A 76 8.15 14.11 -6.72
CA LEU A 76 9.03 13.98 -5.56
C LEU A 76 9.96 12.79 -5.73
N ASP A 77 11.20 12.94 -5.29
CA ASP A 77 12.19 11.87 -5.32
C ASP A 77 11.79 10.72 -4.39
N TRP A 78 11.72 9.52 -4.96
CA TRP A 78 11.43 8.33 -4.20
C TRP A 78 12.61 8.00 -3.26
N PRO A 79 12.41 7.96 -1.93
CA PRO A 79 13.52 7.97 -0.97
C PRO A 79 14.16 6.59 -0.74
N PHE A 80 13.77 5.56 -1.51
CA PHE A 80 14.34 4.23 -1.41
C PHE A 80 15.05 3.84 -2.70
N LEU A 81 16.32 3.43 -2.57
CA LEU A 81 17.03 2.71 -3.60
C LEU A 81 16.50 1.28 -3.73
N ARG A 82 16.81 0.63 -4.85
CA ARG A 82 16.50 -0.78 -5.08
C ARG A 82 17.11 -1.61 -3.94
N GLY A 83 16.29 -2.44 -3.28
CA GLY A 83 16.72 -3.28 -2.16
C GLY A 83 16.72 -2.61 -0.78
N GLN A 84 16.50 -1.30 -0.67
CA GLN A 84 16.43 -0.61 0.63
C GLN A 84 14.99 -0.42 1.16
N ALA A 85 13.99 -0.83 0.40
CA ALA A 85 12.59 -0.76 0.80
C ALA A 85 12.33 -1.60 2.06
N PRO A 86 11.35 -1.21 2.92
CA PRO A 86 10.97 -2.01 4.07
C PRO A 86 10.63 -3.44 3.63
N GLN A 87 11.11 -4.44 4.37
CA GLN A 87 10.75 -5.83 4.09
C GLN A 87 9.29 -6.07 4.49
N ILE A 88 8.41 -6.03 3.50
CA ILE A 88 7.02 -6.42 3.66
C ILE A 88 6.97 -7.91 3.38
N GLY A 89 6.93 -8.73 4.45
CA GLY A 89 6.98 -10.18 4.32
C GLY A 89 5.98 -10.69 3.28
N GLN A 90 6.45 -11.53 2.35
CA GLN A 90 5.56 -12.26 1.46
C GLN A 90 4.85 -13.29 2.33
N ARG A 91 3.58 -13.07 2.64
CA ARG A 91 2.75 -14.17 3.09
C ARG A 91 1.84 -14.47 1.91
N ASP A 92 2.01 -15.66 1.37
CA ASP A 92 1.14 -16.28 0.38
C ASP A 92 -0.31 -16.10 0.82
N GLU A 93 -1.00 -15.10 0.27
CA GLU A 93 -2.45 -14.93 0.48
C GLU A 93 -3.26 -16.09 -0.14
N TYR A 94 -2.60 -17.08 -0.75
CA TYR A 94 -3.18 -18.35 -1.18
C TYR A 94 -3.35 -19.39 -0.07
N LYS A 95 -2.77 -19.22 1.12
CA LYS A 95 -2.71 -20.29 2.13
C LYS A 95 -3.87 -20.38 3.13
N HIS A 96 -4.94 -19.60 2.97
CA HIS A 96 -6.04 -19.57 3.95
C HIS A 96 -7.43 -19.77 3.35
N LYS A 97 -7.55 -20.54 2.26
CA LYS A 97 -8.86 -21.06 1.81
C LYS A 97 -9.04 -22.55 1.98
N PHE A 98 -7.94 -23.29 2.15
CA PHE A 98 -7.94 -24.74 2.20
C PHE A 98 -6.91 -25.15 3.23
N GLU A 99 -7.37 -25.73 4.34
CA GLU A 99 -6.54 -26.28 5.41
C GLU A 99 -5.89 -27.59 4.99
N THR A 100 -6.44 -28.26 3.96
CA THR A 100 -5.88 -29.48 3.39
C THR A 100 -5.84 -29.46 1.85
N GLY A 101 -4.99 -30.29 1.25
CA GLY A 101 -4.95 -30.47 -0.21
C GLY A 101 -6.26 -31.01 -0.79
N GLN A 102 -7.09 -31.67 0.03
CA GLN A 102 -8.39 -32.20 -0.35
C GLN A 102 -9.40 -31.08 -0.62
N GLU A 103 -9.48 -30.07 0.25
CA GLU A 103 -10.44 -28.97 0.08
C GLU A 103 -10.14 -28.11 -1.17
N LEU A 104 -8.85 -27.96 -1.53
CA LEU A 104 -8.43 -27.28 -2.75
C LEU A 104 -8.88 -28.05 -4.00
N PHE A 105 -8.80 -29.38 -3.96
CA PHE A 105 -9.23 -30.26 -5.04
C PHE A 105 -10.76 -30.21 -5.22
N ASP A 106 -11.51 -30.32 -4.12
CA ASP A 106 -12.98 -30.30 -4.13
C ASP A 106 -13.52 -28.96 -4.67
N TRP A 107 -12.89 -27.84 -4.29
CA TRP A 107 -13.21 -26.52 -4.85
C TRP A 107 -12.94 -26.42 -6.36
N TRP A 108 -11.86 -27.02 -6.85
CA TRP A 108 -11.51 -26.98 -8.27
C TRP A 108 -12.50 -27.79 -9.12
N VAL A 109 -12.93 -28.95 -8.62
CA VAL A 109 -13.92 -29.81 -9.29
C VAL A 109 -15.30 -29.16 -9.33
N SER A 110 -15.73 -28.48 -8.27
CA SER A 110 -17.04 -27.81 -8.19
C SER A 110 -17.21 -26.61 -9.13
N ARG A 111 -16.15 -26.16 -9.82
CA ARG A 111 -16.17 -25.01 -10.75
C ARG A 111 -16.10 -25.38 -12.23
N LYS A 112 -16.10 -26.67 -12.55
CA LYS A 112 -16.38 -27.18 -13.90
C LYS A 112 -17.85 -27.52 -14.04
#